data_AF-A0A954FRV9-F1
#
_entry.id   AF-A0A954FRV9-F1
#
_cell.length_a   1.000
_cell.length_b   1.000
_cell.length_c   1.000
_cell.angle_alpha   90.00
_cell.angle_beta   90.00
_cell.angle_gamma   90.00
#
_symmetry.space_group_name_H-M   'P 1'
#
loop_
_entity.id
_entity.type
_entity.pdbx_description
1 polymer ?
#
loop_
_entity_poly.entity_id
_entity_poly.type
_entity_poly.pdbx_seq_one_letter_code
_entity_poly.pdbx_strand_id
1 'polypeptide(L)'
;GIVGSSAGVVLGLLFVRYINPIEDGLSWLTGRKVFDEKLYEFFEIPTYVSPTMVVSVAFGAIAIAVLASILPARRAARLHPVRALRFE
;
A
#
# COMPACT_ATOMS: atom_id res chain seq x y z
N GLY A 1 8.51 5.93 -5.53
CA GLY A 1 7.32 5.61 -6.36
C GLY A 1 7.24 4.13 -6.59
N ILE A 2 7.96 3.62 -7.60
CA ILE A 2 7.85 2.23 -8.08
C ILE A 2 8.08 1.20 -6.96
N VAL A 3 9.23 1.24 -6.27
CA VAL A 3 9.56 0.26 -5.20
C VAL A 3 8.50 0.22 -4.10
N GLY A 4 8.05 1.39 -3.63
CA GLY A 4 7.01 1.49 -2.62
C GLY A 4 5.65 0.97 -3.11
N SER A 5 5.30 1.26 -4.37
CA SER A 5 4.07 0.77 -4.99
C SER A 5 4.10 -0.76 -5.16
N SER A 6 5.21 -1.33 -5.64
CA SER A 6 5.37 -2.78 -5.76
C SER A 6 5.34 -3.48 -4.41
N ALA A 7 6.02 -2.93 -3.40
CA ALA A 7 5.98 -3.48 -2.04
C ALA A 7 4.56 -3.43 -1.47
N GLY A 8 3.85 -2.31 -1.65
CA GLY A 8 2.47 -2.15 -1.20
C GLY A 8 1.50 -3.13 -1.88
N VAL A 9 1.63 -3.35 -3.20
CA VAL A 9 0.83 -4.34 -3.93
C VAL A 9 1.09 -5.75 -3.40
N VAL A 10 2.34 -6.14 -3.23
CA VAL A 10 2.69 -7.47 -2.71
C VAL A 10 2.12 -7.66 -1.29
N LEU A 11 2.33 -6.69 -0.40
CA LEU A 11 1.80 -6.75 0.97
C LEU A 11 0.28 -6.80 0.99
N GLY A 12 -0.40 -6.00 0.17
CA GLY A 12 -1.86 -6.02 0.08
C GLY A 12 -2.40 -7.35 -0.45
N LEU A 13 -1.77 -7.92 -1.48
CA LEU A 13 -2.15 -9.24 -2.01
C LEU A 13 -1.91 -10.36 -1.00
N LEU A 14 -0.79 -10.32 -0.27
CA LEU A 14 -0.53 -11.26 0.81
C LEU A 14 -1.57 -11.12 1.92
N PHE A 15 -1.92 -9.90 2.31
CA PHE A 15 -2.94 -9.66 3.33
C PHE A 15 -4.28 -10.27 2.93
N VAL A 16 -4.74 -10.05 1.69
CA VAL A 16 -5.98 -10.65 1.19
C VAL A 16 -5.87 -12.17 1.12
N ARG A 17 -4.73 -12.72 0.70
CA ARG A 17 -4.49 -14.16 0.62
C ARG A 17 -4.56 -14.85 1.99
N TYR A 18 -4.14 -14.17 3.04
CA TYR A 18 -4.09 -14.70 4.41
C TYR A 18 -5.17 -14.13 5.33
N ILE A 19 -6.23 -13.53 4.78
CA ILE A 19 -7.25 -12.86 5.61
C ILE A 19 -7.95 -13.82 6.58
N ASN A 20 -8.25 -15.06 6.16
CA ASN A 20 -8.88 -16.06 7.04
C ASN A 20 -7.93 -16.49 8.18
N PRO A 21 -6.67 -16.90 7.93
CA PRO A 21 -5.72 -17.16 9.02
C PRO A 21 -5.46 -15.97 9.96
N ILE A 22 -5.49 -14.75 9.44
CA ILE A 22 -5.36 -13.53 10.24
C ILE A 22 -6.60 -13.38 11.15
N GLU A 23 -7.79 -13.63 10.62
CA GLU A 23 -9.04 -13.63 11.39
C GLU A 23 -9.02 -14.70 12.47
N ASP A 24 -8.62 -15.94 12.16
CA ASP A 24 -8.51 -17.04 13.12
C ASP A 24 -7.57 -16.68 14.28
N GLY A 25 -6.40 -16.11 13.97
CA GLY A 25 -5.43 -15.68 14.97
C GLY A 25 -5.97 -14.53 15.85
N LEU A 26 -6.73 -13.61 15.25
CA LEU A 26 -7.36 -12.51 15.98
C LEU A 26 -8.50 -13.02 16.86
N SER A 27 -9.30 -13.97 16.37
CA SER A 27 -10.38 -14.63 17.12
C SER A 27 -9.83 -15.41 18.32
N TRP A 28 -8.69 -16.10 18.15
CA TRP A 28 -7.98 -16.75 19.25
C TRP A 28 -7.49 -15.73 20.30
N LEU A 29 -6.89 -14.62 19.86
CA LEU A 29 -6.38 -13.58 20.76
C LEU A 29 -7.50 -12.87 21.52
N THR A 30 -8.63 -12.61 20.85
CA THR A 30 -9.74 -11.83 21.43
C THR A 30 -10.72 -12.70 22.22
N GLY A 31 -10.63 -14.04 22.11
CA GLY A 31 -11.52 -15.00 22.78
C GLY A 31 -12.97 -14.99 22.26
N ARG A 32 -13.22 -14.31 21.14
CA ARG A 32 -14.51 -14.21 20.45
C ARG A 32 -14.28 -14.30 18.95
N LYS A 33 -15.22 -14.92 18.21
CA LYS A 33 -15.19 -14.89 16.75
C LYS A 33 -15.31 -13.43 16.29
N VAL A 34 -14.31 -12.94 15.57
CA VAL A 34 -14.30 -11.59 14.98
C VAL A 34 -15.30 -11.54 13.83
N PHE A 35 -15.42 -12.64 13.07
CA PHE A 35 -16.50 -12.86 12.12
C PHE A 35 -17.38 -14.04 12.55
N ASP A 36 -18.62 -13.75 12.96
CA ASP A 36 -19.61 -14.80 13.26
C ASP A 36 -20.33 -15.24 11.97
N GLU A 37 -19.97 -16.43 11.49
CA GLU A 37 -20.56 -17.11 10.32
C GLU A 37 -22.09 -17.20 10.40
N LYS A 38 -22.69 -17.25 11.61
CA LYS A 38 -24.15 -17.31 11.79
C LYS A 38 -24.85 -15.98 11.51
N LEU A 39 -24.12 -14.88 11.65
CA LEU A 39 -24.64 -13.52 11.50
C LEU A 39 -24.40 -13.01 10.07
N TYR A 40 -23.33 -13.49 9.43
CA TYR A 40 -22.95 -13.11 8.07
C TYR A 40 -23.27 -14.17 6.99
N GLU A 41 -23.69 -15.38 7.38
CA GLU A 41 -23.99 -16.51 6.48
C GLU A 41 -22.85 -16.91 5.53
N PHE A 42 -21.61 -16.48 5.79
CA PHE A 42 -20.41 -16.88 5.05
C PHE A 42 -19.55 -17.80 5.92
N PHE A 43 -19.14 -18.95 5.38
CA PHE A 43 -18.22 -19.88 6.05
C PHE A 43 -16.75 -19.40 6.03
N GLU A 44 -16.39 -18.54 5.09
CA GLU A 44 -15.08 -17.92 4.96
C GLU A 44 -15.25 -16.50 4.42
N ILE A 45 -14.29 -15.61 4.66
CA ILE A 45 -14.34 -14.24 4.13
C ILE A 45 -14.12 -14.31 2.60
N PRO A 46 -15.13 -14.01 1.77
CA PRO A 46 -14.96 -14.07 0.33
C PRO A 46 -14.07 -12.92 -0.13
N THR A 47 -12.98 -13.25 -0.82
CA THR A 47 -12.01 -12.24 -1.29
C THR A 47 -12.11 -12.06 -2.79
N TYR A 48 -12.46 -10.85 -3.22
CA TYR A 48 -12.53 -10.48 -4.63
C TYR A 48 -11.45 -9.47 -4.96
N VAL A 49 -10.37 -9.92 -5.60
CA VAL A 49 -9.29 -9.07 -6.06
C VAL A 49 -9.43 -8.84 -7.55
N SER A 50 -9.68 -7.59 -7.96
CA SER A 50 -9.69 -7.20 -9.36
C SER A 50 -8.30 -6.74 -9.82
N PRO A 51 -7.68 -7.41 -10.82
CA PRO A 51 -6.39 -6.98 -11.35
C PRO A 51 -6.40 -5.54 -11.88
N THR A 52 -7.52 -5.11 -12.47
CA THR A 52 -7.65 -3.74 -13.00
C THR A 52 -7.68 -2.70 -11.89
N MET A 53 -8.27 -3.02 -10.75
CA MET A 53 -8.24 -2.16 -9.56
C MET A 53 -6.83 -2.08 -8.98
N VAL A 54 -6.14 -3.22 -8.84
CA VAL A 54 -4.77 -3.26 -8.32
C VAL A 54 -3.82 -2.44 -9.21
N VAL A 55 -3.89 -2.62 -10.52
CA VAL A 55 -3.05 -1.88 -11.48
C VAL A 55 -3.37 -0.39 -11.48
N SER A 56 -4.65 -0.01 -11.47
CA SER A 56 -5.03 1.41 -11.47
C SER A 56 -4.59 2.13 -10.19
N VAL A 57 -4.73 1.49 -9.03
CA VAL A 57 -4.24 2.02 -7.74
C VAL A 57 -2.72 2.14 -7.74
N ALA A 58 -1.99 1.12 -8.21
CA ALA A 58 -0.53 1.14 -8.29
C ALA A 58 -0.04 2.29 -9.20
N PHE A 59 -0.66 2.44 -10.37
CA PHE A 59 -0.35 3.53 -11.29
C PHE A 59 -0.65 4.91 -10.69
N GLY A 60 -1.79 5.06 -10.03
CA GLY A 60 -2.16 6.29 -9.32
C GLY A 60 -1.15 6.66 -8.23
N ALA A 61 -0.71 5.69 -7.42
CA ALA A 61 0.29 5.90 -6.38
C ALA A 61 1.64 6.35 -6.95
N ILE A 62 2.09 5.74 -8.06
CA ILE A 62 3.32 6.15 -8.75
C ILE A 62 3.17 7.57 -9.33
N ALA A 63 2.04 7.87 -9.98
CA ALA A 63 1.78 9.19 -10.54
C ALA A 63 1.80 10.28 -9.46
N ILE A 64 1.13 10.05 -8.32
CA ILE A 64 1.15 10.98 -7.18
C ILE A 64 2.57 11.16 -6.65
N ALA A 65 3.35 10.08 -6.50
CA ALA A 65 4.74 10.17 -6.03
C ALA A 65 5.61 11.00 -6.99
N VAL A 66 5.42 10.86 -8.30
CA VAL A 66 6.11 11.67 -9.31
C VAL A 66 5.68 13.13 -9.17
N LEU A 67 4.38 13.43 -9.14
CA LEU A 67 3.86 14.78 -9.00
C LEU A 67 4.36 15.48 -7.72
N ALA A 68 4.36 14.77 -6.60
CA ALA A 68 4.87 15.27 -5.32
C ALA A 68 6.36 15.63 -5.38
N SER A 69 7.16 14.91 -6.17
CA SER A 69 8.59 15.17 -6.33
C SER A 69 8.93 16.41 -7.19
N ILE A 70 7.96 16.95 -7.95
CA ILE A 70 8.20 18.08 -8.86
C ILE A 70 8.56 19.36 -8.09
N LEU A 71 7.85 19.66 -7.01
CA LEU A 71 8.10 20.86 -6.20
C LEU A 71 9.53 20.89 -5.61
N PRO A 72 10.01 19.85 -4.90
CA PRO A 72 11.37 19.84 -4.39
C PRO A 72 12.41 19.78 -5.52
N ALA A 73 12.17 19.04 -6.60
CA ALA A 73 13.09 18.99 -7.74
C ALA A 73 13.28 20.37 -8.40
N ARG A 74 12.20 21.14 -8.57
CA ARG A 74 12.27 22.52 -9.08
C ARG A 74 13.02 23.46 -8.14
N ARG A 75 12.88 23.28 -6.82
CA ARG A 75 13.67 24.05 -5.83
C ARG A 75 15.15 23.70 -5.91
N ALA A 76 15.49 22.40 -6.00
CA ALA A 76 16.86 21.91 -6.13
C ALA A 76 17.55 22.47 -7.39
N ALA A 77 16.87 22.45 -8.54
CA ALA A 77 17.42 22.94 -9.81
C ALA A 77 17.71 24.46 -9.84
N ARG A 78 17.11 25.24 -8.93
CA ARG A 78 17.31 26.70 -8.83
C ARG A 78 18.39 27.11 -7.84
N LEU A 79 18.99 26.17 -7.10
CA LEU A 79 20.14 26.46 -6.25
C LEU A 79 21.37 26.74 -7.13
N HIS A 80 21.98 27.92 -6.94
CA HIS A 80 23.15 28.33 -7.72
C HIS A 80 24.32 27.35 -7.51
N PRO A 81 24.84 26.71 -8.58
CA PRO A 81 25.87 25.68 -8.47
C PRO A 81 27.20 26.23 -7.92
N VAL A 82 27.43 27.54 -8.05
CA VAL A 82 28.67 28.21 -7.63
C VAL A 82 28.85 28.29 -6.11
N ARG A 83 27.78 28.16 -5.30
CA ARG A 83 27.91 28.10 -3.83
C ARG A 83 28.04 26.67 -3.30
N ALA A 84 27.55 25.66 -4.01
CA ALA A 84 27.64 24.27 -3.55
C ALA A 84 29.09 23.72 -3.56
N LEU A 85 29.95 24.24 -4.45
CA LEU A 85 31.38 23.89 -4.54
C LEU A 85 32.32 24.74 -3.66
N ARG A 86 31.82 25.80 -3.01
CA ARG A 86 32.64 26.72 -2.17
C ARG A 86 32.50 26.45 -0.67
N PHE A 87 31.65 25.50 -0.28
CA PHE A 87 31.53 25.02 1.10
C PHE A 87 32.20 23.65 1.31
N GLU A 88 33.08 23.28 0.39
CA GLU A 88 34.05 22.20 0.53
C GLU A 88 35.46 22.79 0.61
#